data_AF-A0A7S2SEM2-F1
#
_entry.id   AF-A0A7S2SEM2-F1
#
_cell.length_a   1.000
_cell.length_b   1.000
_cell.length_c   1.000
_cell.angle_alpha   90.00
_cell.angle_beta   90.00
_cell.angle_gamma   90.00
#
_symmetry.space_group_name_H-M   'P 1'
#
loop_
_entity.id
_entity.type
_entity.pdbx_description
1 polymer ?
#
loop_
_entity_poly.entity_id
_entity_poly.type
_entity_poly.pdbx_seq_one_letter_code
_entity_poly.pdbx_strand_id
1 'polypeptide(L)'
;QTQASLSEAIQHWAALYLKYLDILRTLESCYDGMVHPQKRIDIKIVLELVMARILELKQLLIKWNPVHPDLIAPGCEGPLPWEYVNFDDILVDLKLPPKALEVTIPRYFKEELVDNHRTRDKLILALKALKLGENISLDLEPTVEGETTRMMEMTIEEAVGCLQRAERGRQSIARAKVLKNLAE
;
A
#
# COMPACT_ATOMS: atom_id res chain seq x y z
N GLN A 1 -4.18 37.05 -18.73
CA GLN A 1 -5.03 35.88 -19.05
C GLN A 1 -4.36 34.54 -18.74
N THR A 2 -3.04 34.47 -18.55
CA THR A 2 -2.27 33.22 -18.31
C THR A 2 -2.38 32.62 -16.90
N GLN A 3 -2.72 33.40 -15.87
CA GLN A 3 -2.83 32.90 -14.49
C GLN A 3 -4.08 32.04 -14.25
N ALA A 4 -5.20 32.36 -14.90
CA ALA A 4 -6.44 31.59 -14.77
C ALA A 4 -6.27 30.14 -15.28
N SER A 5 -5.61 29.96 -16.43
CA SER A 5 -5.37 28.63 -17.00
C SER A 5 -4.43 27.75 -16.15
N LEU A 6 -3.46 28.35 -15.47
CA LEU A 6 -2.52 27.60 -14.62
C LEU A 6 -3.21 27.10 -13.35
N SER A 7 -3.97 27.99 -12.68
CA SER A 7 -4.74 27.63 -11.49
C SER A 7 -5.77 26.55 -11.80
N GLU A 8 -6.49 26.69 -12.91
CA GLU A 8 -7.45 25.68 -13.39
C GLU A 8 -6.78 24.33 -13.68
N ALA A 9 -5.60 24.34 -14.32
CA ALA A 9 -4.84 23.12 -14.58
C ALA A 9 -4.43 22.43 -13.28
N ILE A 10 -3.87 23.16 -12.31
CA ILE A 10 -3.48 22.61 -11.00
C ILE A 10 -4.69 22.01 -10.30
N GLN A 11 -5.79 22.75 -10.21
CA GLN A 11 -7.03 22.28 -9.60
C GLN A 11 -7.55 21.00 -10.26
N HIS A 12 -7.54 20.96 -11.60
CA HIS A 12 -7.94 19.78 -12.36
C HIS A 12 -7.07 18.55 -12.04
N TRP A 13 -5.74 18.69 -12.12
CA TRP A 13 -4.82 17.57 -11.88
C TRP A 13 -4.83 17.11 -10.42
N ALA A 14 -5.00 18.04 -9.47
CA ALA A 14 -5.02 17.74 -8.05
C ALA A 14 -6.33 17.03 -7.66
N ALA A 15 -7.47 17.46 -8.23
CA ALA A 15 -8.73 16.75 -8.05
C ALA A 15 -8.65 15.32 -8.61
N LEU A 16 -8.00 15.12 -9.77
CA LEU A 16 -7.75 13.77 -10.30
C LEU A 16 -6.84 12.97 -9.37
N TYR A 17 -5.71 13.53 -8.94
CA TYR A 17 -4.77 12.86 -8.04
C TYR A 17 -5.46 12.35 -6.76
N LEU A 18 -6.24 13.21 -6.08
CA LEU A 18 -7.00 12.85 -4.89
C LEU A 18 -8.03 11.74 -5.14
N LYS A 19 -8.74 11.80 -6.27
CA LYS A 19 -9.70 10.74 -6.65
C LYS A 19 -9.00 9.40 -6.89
N TYR A 20 -7.84 9.41 -7.56
CA TYR A 20 -7.07 8.19 -7.79
C TYR A 20 -6.48 7.62 -6.49
N LEU A 21 -6.08 8.46 -5.53
CA LEU A 21 -5.70 7.99 -4.19
C LEU A 21 -6.86 7.27 -3.50
N ASP A 22 -8.08 7.77 -3.62
CA ASP A 22 -9.25 7.13 -3.02
C ASP A 22 -9.60 5.79 -3.70
N ILE A 23 -9.48 5.73 -5.04
CA ILE A 23 -9.59 4.49 -5.81
C ILE A 23 -8.53 3.48 -5.36
N LEU A 24 -7.28 3.90 -5.15
CA LEU A 24 -6.20 3.04 -4.66
C LEU A 24 -6.56 2.38 -3.32
N ARG A 25 -7.08 3.16 -2.36
CA ARG A 25 -7.50 2.63 -1.05
C ARG A 25 -8.62 1.61 -1.18
N THR A 26 -9.61 1.93 -2.01
CA THR A 26 -10.74 1.04 -2.26
C THR A 26 -10.27 -0.28 -2.88
N LEU A 27 -9.38 -0.21 -3.88
CA LEU A 27 -8.80 -1.39 -4.51
C LEU A 27 -7.91 -2.20 -3.55
N GLU A 28 -7.14 -1.54 -2.66
CA GLU A 28 -6.35 -2.22 -1.62
C GLU A 28 -7.26 -3.01 -0.67
N SER A 29 -8.35 -2.39 -0.22
CA SER A 29 -9.34 -3.07 0.64
C SER A 29 -10.04 -4.21 -0.09
N CYS A 30 -10.33 -4.05 -1.39
CA CYS A 30 -10.87 -5.11 -2.23
C CYS A 30 -9.87 -6.26 -2.39
N TYR A 31 -8.59 -5.97 -2.61
CA TYR A 31 -7.53 -6.98 -2.75
C TYR A 31 -7.37 -7.80 -1.45
N ASP A 32 -7.37 -7.14 -0.30
CA ASP A 32 -7.29 -7.76 1.02
C ASP A 32 -8.53 -8.60 1.35
N GLY A 33 -9.71 -8.12 0.94
CA GLY A 33 -10.97 -8.83 1.12
C GLY A 33 -11.23 -9.96 0.13
N MET A 34 -10.43 -10.08 -0.95
CA MET A 34 -10.70 -11.02 -2.05
C MET A 34 -10.22 -12.43 -1.72
N VAL A 35 -11.18 -13.35 -1.57
CA VAL A 35 -10.90 -14.77 -1.27
C VAL A 35 -10.60 -15.59 -2.53
N HIS A 36 -11.15 -15.20 -3.69
CA HIS A 36 -10.97 -15.96 -4.92
C HIS A 36 -9.63 -15.63 -5.59
N PRO A 37 -8.70 -16.60 -5.79
CA PRO A 37 -7.34 -16.32 -6.27
C PRO A 37 -7.30 -15.62 -7.64
N GLN A 38 -8.10 -16.10 -8.62
CA GLN A 38 -8.15 -15.49 -9.96
C GLN A 38 -8.50 -13.99 -9.90
N LYS A 39 -9.61 -13.65 -9.22
CA LYS A 39 -10.04 -12.24 -9.07
C LYS A 39 -9.03 -11.42 -8.28
N ARG A 40 -8.32 -12.03 -7.33
CA ARG A 40 -7.27 -11.37 -6.55
C ARG A 40 -6.10 -10.95 -7.44
N ILE A 41 -5.71 -11.80 -8.39
CA ILE A 41 -4.70 -11.48 -9.41
C ILE A 41 -5.19 -10.32 -10.29
N ASP A 42 -6.44 -10.38 -10.77
CA ASP A 42 -6.99 -9.32 -11.61
C ASP A 42 -7.01 -7.96 -10.90
N ILE A 43 -7.43 -7.93 -9.62
CA ILE A 43 -7.41 -6.71 -8.80
C ILE A 43 -5.98 -6.19 -8.63
N LYS A 44 -5.00 -7.07 -8.42
CA LYS A 44 -3.59 -6.68 -8.29
C LYS A 44 -3.11 -5.92 -9.53
N ILE A 45 -3.42 -6.43 -10.73
CA ILE A 45 -3.03 -5.78 -11.99
C ILE A 45 -3.64 -4.37 -12.07
N VAL A 46 -4.93 -4.23 -11.74
CA VAL A 46 -5.59 -2.92 -11.73
C VAL A 46 -4.97 -1.98 -10.69
N LEU A 47 -4.61 -2.50 -9.51
CA LEU A 47 -3.96 -1.75 -8.45
C LEU A 47 -2.61 -1.18 -8.92
N GLU A 48 -1.79 -1.98 -9.62
CA GLU A 48 -0.51 -1.56 -10.21
C GLU A 48 -0.70 -0.46 -11.27
N LEU A 49 -1.69 -0.62 -12.15
CA LEU A 49 -2.03 0.40 -13.15
C LEU A 49 -2.47 1.72 -12.50
N VAL A 50 -3.28 1.65 -11.44
CA VAL A 50 -3.71 2.83 -10.68
C VAL A 50 -2.53 3.51 -9.99
N MET A 51 -1.59 2.75 -9.42
CA MET A 51 -0.37 3.31 -8.84
C MET A 51 0.50 4.01 -9.88
N ALA A 52 0.69 3.42 -11.06
CA ALA A 52 1.38 4.07 -12.15
C ALA A 52 0.69 5.39 -12.55
N ARG A 53 -0.64 5.37 -12.65
CA ARG A 53 -1.42 6.58 -12.95
C ARG A 53 -1.28 7.67 -11.89
N ILE A 54 -1.22 7.31 -10.61
CA ILE A 54 -1.00 8.26 -9.52
C ILE A 54 0.37 8.95 -9.66
N LEU A 55 1.41 8.20 -10.01
CA LEU A 55 2.75 8.75 -10.24
C LEU A 55 2.78 9.72 -11.43
N GLU A 56 2.11 9.37 -12.54
CA GLU A 56 1.94 10.27 -13.68
C GLU A 56 1.24 11.58 -13.30
N LEU A 57 0.13 11.48 -12.55
CA LEU A 57 -0.61 12.64 -12.07
C LEU A 57 0.23 13.50 -11.13
N LYS A 58 1.03 12.88 -10.25
CA LYS A 58 1.96 13.59 -9.38
C LYS A 58 3.03 14.33 -10.19
N GLN A 59 3.56 13.73 -11.25
CA GLN A 59 4.51 14.39 -12.15
C GLN A 59 3.88 15.58 -12.87
N LEU A 60 2.64 15.45 -13.35
CA LEU A 60 1.90 16.56 -13.96
C LEU A 60 1.67 17.69 -12.96
N LEU A 61 1.30 17.36 -11.72
CA LEU A 61 1.13 18.34 -10.66
C LEU A 61 2.40 19.12 -10.38
N ILE A 62 3.55 18.45 -10.28
CA ILE A 62 4.85 19.11 -10.07
C ILE A 62 5.20 20.01 -11.26
N LYS A 63 4.94 19.56 -12.49
CA LYS A 63 5.18 20.34 -13.71
C LYS A 63 4.38 21.65 -13.75
N TRP A 64 3.13 21.60 -13.31
CA TRP A 64 2.24 22.77 -13.31
C TRP A 64 2.29 23.57 -12.01
N ASN A 65 3.00 23.08 -10.98
CA ASN A 65 3.16 23.78 -9.72
C ASN A 65 3.98 25.06 -9.93
N PRO A 66 3.56 26.22 -9.39
CA PRO A 66 4.36 27.42 -9.45
C PRO A 66 5.70 27.19 -8.76
N VAL A 67 6.78 27.60 -9.41
CA VAL A 67 8.11 27.46 -8.85
C VAL A 67 8.29 28.46 -7.72
N HIS A 68 8.92 28.03 -6.61
CA HIS A 68 9.18 28.93 -5.49
C HIS A 68 10.22 29.99 -5.89
N PRO A 69 9.91 31.28 -5.80
CA PRO A 69 10.80 32.35 -6.28
C PRO A 69 12.14 32.39 -5.53
N ASP A 70 12.16 31.97 -4.26
CA ASP A 70 13.37 32.00 -3.43
C ASP A 70 14.25 30.73 -3.52
N LEU A 71 13.82 29.72 -4.27
CA LEU A 71 14.56 28.45 -4.41
C LEU A 71 15.32 28.38 -5.73
N ILE A 72 16.31 29.27 -5.84
CA ILE A 72 17.31 29.26 -6.91
C ILE A 72 18.58 28.63 -6.34
N ALA A 73 18.93 27.43 -6.82
CA ALA A 73 20.18 26.79 -6.43
C ALA A 73 21.37 27.55 -7.07
N PRO A 74 22.47 27.75 -6.32
CA PRO A 74 23.66 28.40 -6.87
C PRO A 74 24.21 27.59 -8.06
N GLY A 75 24.29 28.24 -9.23
CA GLY A 75 24.73 27.61 -10.48
C GLY A 75 23.61 27.10 -11.40
N CYS A 76 22.33 27.31 -11.06
CA CYS A 76 21.19 26.97 -11.93
C CYS A 76 20.66 28.20 -12.68
N GLU A 77 20.27 28.02 -13.94
CA GLU A 77 19.72 29.08 -14.81
C GLU A 77 18.28 29.49 -14.47
N GLY A 78 17.67 28.88 -13.44
CA GLY A 78 16.31 29.19 -13.01
C GLY A 78 15.91 28.46 -11.73
N PRO A 79 14.72 28.79 -11.17
CA PRO A 79 14.22 28.17 -9.96
C PRO A 79 13.85 26.69 -10.20
N LEU A 80 14.07 25.84 -9.19
CA LEU A 80 13.89 24.40 -9.30
C LEU A 80 12.41 23.99 -9.14
N PRO A 81 11.89 23.05 -9.96
CA PRO A 81 10.54 22.51 -9.77
C PRO A 81 10.34 22.01 -8.34
N TRP A 82 9.24 22.43 -7.71
CA TRP A 82 8.99 22.14 -6.30
C TRP A 82 7.97 21.01 -6.16
N GLU A 83 8.35 19.98 -5.39
CA GLU A 83 7.55 18.75 -5.25
C GLU A 83 6.34 18.91 -4.34
N TYR A 84 6.32 19.94 -3.48
CA TYR A 84 5.23 20.13 -2.52
C TYR A 84 4.16 21.03 -3.13
N VAL A 85 2.99 20.45 -3.35
CA VAL A 85 1.82 21.13 -3.90
C VAL A 85 0.90 21.43 -2.72
N ASN A 86 0.37 22.66 -2.65
CA ASN A 86 -0.65 23.00 -1.66
C ASN A 86 -2.01 22.42 -2.10
N PHE A 87 -2.64 21.62 -1.25
CA PHE A 87 -3.93 20.99 -1.51
C PHE A 87 -5.07 21.59 -0.66
N ASP A 88 -4.82 22.60 0.19
CA ASP A 88 -5.78 23.09 1.18
C ASP A 88 -7.11 23.52 0.54
N ASP A 89 -7.06 24.38 -0.48
CA ASP A 89 -8.28 24.86 -1.18
C ASP A 89 -9.06 23.70 -1.81
N ILE A 90 -8.35 22.73 -2.37
CA ILE A 90 -8.94 21.59 -3.09
C ILE A 90 -9.56 20.59 -2.12
N LEU A 91 -8.93 20.38 -0.96
CA LEU A 91 -9.48 19.57 0.11
C LEU A 91 -10.76 20.20 0.66
N VAL A 92 -10.79 21.52 0.83
CA VAL A 92 -11.99 22.26 1.24
C VAL A 92 -13.10 22.10 0.20
N ASP A 93 -12.80 22.32 -1.08
CA ASP A 93 -13.76 22.20 -2.18
C ASP A 93 -14.35 20.78 -2.29
N LEU A 94 -13.51 19.75 -2.17
CA LEU A 94 -13.92 18.36 -2.21
C LEU A 94 -14.46 17.84 -0.87
N LYS A 95 -14.45 18.66 0.19
CA LYS A 95 -14.86 18.31 1.56
C LYS A 95 -14.13 17.07 2.09
N LEU A 96 -12.84 16.96 1.78
CA LEU A 96 -11.99 15.85 2.18
C LEU A 96 -11.14 16.21 3.40
N PRO A 97 -10.94 15.28 4.35
CA PRO A 97 -10.02 15.49 5.45
C PRO A 97 -8.56 15.41 4.95
N PRO A 98 -7.58 15.99 5.68
CA PRO A 98 -6.15 15.89 5.33
C PRO A 98 -5.66 14.45 5.19
N LYS A 99 -6.27 13.52 5.92
CA LYS A 99 -6.02 12.07 5.81
C LYS A 99 -6.22 11.54 4.38
N ALA A 100 -7.04 12.21 3.57
CA ALA A 100 -7.24 11.87 2.17
C ALA A 100 -5.99 12.10 1.28
N LEU A 101 -4.91 12.69 1.80
CA LEU A 101 -3.61 12.76 1.13
C LEU A 101 -2.72 11.56 1.42
N GLU A 102 -3.07 10.70 2.39
CA GLU A 102 -2.27 9.53 2.72
C GLU A 102 -2.27 8.52 1.56
N VAL A 103 -1.05 8.18 1.12
CA VAL A 103 -0.80 7.13 0.13
C VAL A 103 -0.69 5.80 0.88
N THR A 104 -1.66 4.92 0.69
CA THR A 104 -1.66 3.59 1.31
C THR A 104 -0.68 2.67 0.59
N ILE A 105 0.15 1.97 1.35
CA ILE A 105 1.05 0.93 0.82
C ILE A 105 0.26 -0.39 0.71
N PRO A 106 0.08 -0.94 -0.49
CA PRO A 106 -0.65 -2.21 -0.64
C PRO A 106 0.02 -3.38 0.08
N ARG A 107 -0.79 -4.26 0.66
CA ARG A 107 -0.27 -5.40 1.46
C ARG A 107 0.42 -6.47 0.63
N TYR A 108 0.04 -6.61 -0.64
CA TYR A 108 0.63 -7.62 -1.52
C TYR A 108 2.15 -7.46 -1.66
N PHE A 109 2.68 -6.23 -1.53
CA PHE A 109 4.13 -5.99 -1.50
C PHE A 109 4.82 -6.80 -0.41
N LYS A 110 4.19 -6.93 0.77
CA LYS A 110 4.74 -7.75 1.85
C LYS A 110 4.58 -9.23 1.54
N GLU A 111 3.40 -9.62 1.05
CA GLU A 111 3.08 -11.01 0.73
C GLU A 111 4.05 -11.62 -0.29
N GLU A 112 4.36 -10.88 -1.36
CA GLU A 112 5.30 -11.32 -2.40
C GLU A 112 6.73 -11.44 -1.92
N LEU A 113 7.10 -10.64 -0.92
CA LEU A 113 8.44 -10.66 -0.36
C LEU A 113 8.59 -11.68 0.77
N VAL A 114 7.51 -12.35 1.23
CA VAL A 114 7.58 -13.31 2.35
C VAL A 114 8.62 -14.40 2.09
N ASP A 115 8.64 -14.99 0.90
CA ASP A 115 9.57 -16.08 0.60
C ASP A 115 11.01 -15.60 0.47
N ASN A 116 11.22 -14.41 -0.11
CA ASN A 116 12.52 -13.75 -0.15
C ASN A 116 13.02 -13.41 1.26
N HIS A 117 12.13 -12.93 2.13
CA HIS A 117 12.43 -12.64 3.53
C HIS A 117 12.78 -13.91 4.30
N ARG A 118 11.98 -14.98 4.16
CA ARG A 118 12.27 -16.30 4.76
C ARG A 118 13.62 -16.84 4.33
N THR A 119 13.93 -16.74 3.04
CA THR A 119 15.22 -17.19 2.49
C THR A 119 16.38 -16.38 3.06
N ARG A 120 16.24 -15.06 3.11
CA ARG A 120 17.24 -14.16 3.70
C ARG A 120 17.42 -14.44 5.20
N ASP A 121 16.34 -14.67 5.93
CA ASP A 121 16.38 -14.94 7.38
C ASP A 121 17.07 -16.27 7.67
N LYS A 122 16.79 -17.33 6.88
CA LYS A 122 17.53 -18.60 6.94
C LYS A 122 19.03 -18.40 6.72
N LEU A 123 19.41 -17.60 5.71
CA LEU A 123 20.82 -17.30 5.43
C LEU A 123 21.48 -16.55 6.59
N ILE A 124 20.80 -15.56 7.17
CA ILE A 124 21.30 -14.80 8.31
C ILE A 124 21.50 -15.71 9.52
N LEU A 125 20.54 -16.60 9.81
CA LEU A 125 20.67 -17.57 10.91
C LEU A 125 21.86 -18.52 10.68
N ALA A 126 22.03 -19.04 9.47
CA ALA A 126 23.17 -19.88 9.12
C ALA A 126 24.51 -19.15 9.28
N LEU A 127 24.60 -17.89 8.84
CA LEU A 127 25.81 -17.08 9.02
C LEU A 127 26.09 -16.77 10.50
N LYS A 128 25.04 -16.48 11.30
CA LYS A 128 25.18 -16.26 12.74
C LYS A 128 25.73 -17.50 13.44
N ALA A 129 25.16 -18.67 13.15
CA ALA A 129 25.64 -19.94 13.70
C ALA A 129 27.11 -20.22 13.31
N LEU A 130 27.47 -20.00 12.05
CA LEU A 130 28.81 -20.29 11.53
C LEU A 130 29.89 -19.28 11.96
N LYS A 131 29.55 -17.99 12.08
CA LYS A 131 30.52 -16.91 12.30
C LYS A 131 30.56 -16.38 13.72
N LEU A 132 29.43 -16.40 14.44
CA LEU A 132 29.34 -15.90 15.81
C LEU A 132 29.30 -17.01 16.86
N GLY A 133 29.22 -18.28 16.47
CA GLY A 133 29.23 -19.41 17.40
C GLY A 133 28.01 -19.47 18.32
N GLU A 134 26.95 -18.71 18.01
CA GLU A 134 25.65 -18.86 18.66
C GLU A 134 25.04 -20.19 18.21
N ASN A 135 24.93 -21.15 19.13
CA ASN A 135 24.19 -22.40 18.93
C ASN A 135 22.68 -22.09 18.89
N ILE A 136 22.23 -21.46 17.81
CA ILE A 136 20.81 -21.30 17.52
C ILE A 136 20.37 -22.61 16.90
N SER A 137 19.47 -23.33 17.56
CA SER A 137 18.71 -24.42 16.94
C SER A 137 18.02 -23.83 15.71
N LEU A 138 18.56 -24.15 14.54
CA LEU A 138 17.90 -23.90 13.28
C LEU A 138 16.67 -24.80 13.29
N ASP A 139 15.55 -24.28 13.78
CA ASP A 139 14.22 -24.80 13.48
C ASP A 139 14.01 -24.54 11.99
N LEU A 140 14.67 -25.38 11.18
CA LEU A 140 14.33 -25.64 9.80
C LEU A 140 12.94 -26.25 9.89
N GLU A 141 11.90 -25.40 9.91
CA GLU A 141 10.59 -25.83 9.49
C GLU A 141 10.82 -26.53 8.14
N PRO A 142 10.46 -27.83 8.04
CA PRO A 142 10.69 -28.56 6.80
C PRO A 142 10.02 -27.74 5.71
N THR A 143 10.83 -27.30 4.74
CA THR A 143 10.30 -26.74 3.51
C THR A 143 9.39 -27.83 2.96
N VAL A 144 8.08 -27.65 3.05
CA VAL A 144 7.08 -28.60 2.53
C VAL A 144 7.06 -28.46 1.01
N GLU A 145 8.22 -28.64 0.38
CA GLU A 145 8.35 -28.83 -1.05
C GLU A 145 7.98 -30.28 -1.33
N GLY A 146 6.73 -30.49 -1.72
CA GLY A 146 6.30 -31.75 -2.32
C GLY A 146 5.65 -32.78 -1.41
N GLU A 147 5.14 -32.41 -0.24
CA GLU A 147 4.01 -33.18 0.27
C GLU A 147 2.79 -32.72 -0.51
N THR A 148 2.37 -33.55 -1.46
CA THR A 148 0.97 -33.61 -1.86
C THR A 148 0.19 -33.54 -0.56
N THR A 149 -0.41 -32.38 -0.29
CA THR A 149 -1.33 -32.19 0.82
C THR A 149 -2.21 -33.42 0.77
N ARG A 150 -2.04 -34.35 1.72
CA ARG A 150 -3.12 -35.26 2.05
C ARG A 150 -4.23 -34.28 2.30
N MET A 151 -5.14 -34.15 1.34
CA MET A 151 -6.38 -33.45 1.52
C MET A 151 -7.02 -34.25 2.64
N MET A 152 -6.68 -33.92 3.89
CA MET A 152 -7.42 -34.37 5.05
C MET A 152 -8.84 -34.01 4.65
N GLU A 153 -9.66 -35.04 4.46
CA GLU A 153 -11.07 -34.87 4.20
C GLU A 153 -11.63 -34.11 5.40
N MET A 154 -11.58 -32.78 5.30
CA MET A 154 -12.06 -31.87 6.31
C MET A 154 -13.56 -32.09 6.34
N THR A 155 -14.06 -32.53 7.48
CA THR A 155 -15.50 -32.69 7.68
C THR A 155 -16.18 -31.32 7.57
N ILE A 156 -17.47 -31.29 7.22
CA ILE A 156 -18.22 -30.05 7.06
C ILE A 156 -18.19 -29.25 8.37
N GLU A 157 -18.26 -29.94 9.52
CA GLU A 157 -18.19 -29.34 10.85
C GLU A 157 -16.84 -28.66 11.11
N GLU A 158 -15.74 -29.28 10.72
CA GLU A 158 -14.39 -28.69 10.83
C GLU A 158 -14.24 -27.48 9.91
N ALA A 159 -14.78 -27.54 8.69
CA ALA A 159 -14.79 -26.43 7.75
C ALA A 159 -15.57 -25.22 8.30
N VAL A 160 -16.76 -25.48 8.85
CA VAL A 160 -17.59 -24.47 9.50
C VAL A 160 -16.87 -23.89 10.72
N GLY A 161 -16.23 -24.72 11.55
CA GLY A 161 -15.46 -24.27 12.70
C GLY A 161 -14.27 -23.38 12.33
N CYS A 162 -13.55 -23.71 11.25
CA CYS A 162 -12.48 -22.88 10.71
C CYS A 162 -12.99 -21.52 10.22
N LEU A 163 -14.07 -21.51 9.44
CA LEU A 163 -14.70 -20.27 8.96
C LEU A 163 -15.20 -19.39 10.12
N GLN A 164 -15.87 -19.97 11.11
CA GLN A 164 -16.37 -19.24 12.27
C GLN A 164 -15.24 -18.62 13.10
N ARG A 165 -14.12 -19.33 13.28
CA ARG A 165 -12.93 -18.80 13.98
C ARG A 165 -12.30 -17.65 13.21
N ALA A 166 -12.12 -17.80 11.89
CA ALA A 166 -11.58 -16.75 11.04
C ALA A 166 -12.47 -15.50 11.02
N GLU A 167 -13.79 -15.68 10.90
CA GLU A 167 -14.76 -14.60 10.89
C GLU A 167 -14.84 -13.89 12.27
N ARG A 168 -14.83 -14.64 13.37
CA ARG A 168 -14.72 -14.07 14.72
C ARG A 168 -13.43 -13.26 14.89
N GLY A 169 -12.31 -13.76 14.37
CA GLY A 169 -11.03 -13.05 14.34
C GLY A 169 -11.14 -11.72 13.58
N ARG A 170 -11.67 -11.76 12.36
CA ARG A 170 -11.93 -10.57 11.54
C ARG A 170 -12.80 -9.54 12.27
N GLN A 171 -13.90 -9.98 12.88
CA GLN A 171 -14.79 -9.11 13.65
C GLN A 171 -14.10 -8.52 14.88
N SER A 172 -13.25 -9.29 15.58
CA SER A 172 -12.50 -8.79 16.73
C SER A 172 -11.54 -7.66 16.36
N ILE A 173 -10.83 -7.80 15.23
CA ILE A 173 -9.93 -6.78 14.70
C ILE A 173 -10.73 -5.54 14.27
N ALA A 174 -11.85 -5.72 13.58
CA ALA A 174 -12.72 -4.62 13.17
C ALA A 174 -13.24 -3.84 14.39
N ARG A 175 -13.71 -4.53 15.43
CA ARG A 175 -14.15 -3.91 16.69
C ARG A 175 -13.02 -3.20 17.42
N ALA A 176 -11.83 -3.80 17.48
CA ALA A 176 -10.66 -3.17 18.08
C ALA A 176 -10.29 -1.85 17.37
N LYS A 177 -10.35 -1.81 16.04
CA LYS A 177 -10.15 -0.58 15.26
C LYS A 177 -11.22 0.47 15.57
N VAL A 178 -12.49 0.09 15.65
CA VAL A 178 -13.59 1.01 15.99
C VAL A 178 -13.42 1.56 17.41
N LEU A 179 -13.12 0.72 18.40
CA LEU A 179 -12.87 1.15 19.78
C LEU A 179 -11.67 2.10 19.89
N LYS A 180 -10.60 1.84 19.12
CA LYS A 180 -9.46 2.74 19.06
C LYS A 180 -9.86 4.13 18.54
N ASN A 181 -10.66 4.19 17.48
CA ASN A 181 -11.13 5.45 16.91
C ASN A 181 -12.14 6.20 17.81
N LEU A 182 -12.81 5.52 18.75
CA LEU A 182 -13.72 6.13 19.73
C LEU A 182 -13.00 6.66 20.98
N ALA A 183 -11.79 6.17 21.24
CA ALA A 183 -10.96 6.59 22.37
C ALA A 183 -10.03 7.77 22.03
N GLU A 184 -9.88 8.08 20.74
CA GLU A 184 -9.26 9.30 20.19
C GLU A 184 -10.31 10.42 20.05
#